data_AF-A0AAW0LC14-F1
#
_entry.id   AF-A0AAW0LC14-F1
#
_cell.length_a   1.000
_cell.length_b   1.000
_cell.length_c   1.000
_cell.angle_alpha   90.00
_cell.angle_beta   90.00
_cell.angle_gamma   90.00
#
_symmetry.space_group_name_H-M   'P 1'
#
loop_
_entity.id
_entity.type
_entity.pdbx_description
1 polymer ?
#
loop_
_entity_poly.entity_id
_entity_poly.type
_entity_poly.pdbx_seq_one_letter_code
_entity_poly.pdbx_strand_id
1 'polypeptide(L)'
;MLQLATILYSKGFSITIAHPQFNSPNHENHPEFHFVSIPDGLSKINFSPSNFMPALLALYSNREAPFQQYMEEMMKVEDPHDRVAGVVYDGFRHFAQAVANNLKLPGINVCTSAAATLLLLAVFPDAHHCIS
;
A
#
# COMPACT_ATOMS: atom_id res chain seq x y z
N MET A 1 -3.07 7.13 6.36
CA MET A 1 -1.69 6.58 6.26
C MET A 1 -0.62 7.59 6.66
N LEU A 2 -0.53 8.78 6.06
CA LEU A 2 0.55 9.75 6.37
C LEU A 2 0.64 10.15 7.86
N GLN A 3 -0.48 10.39 8.53
CA GLN A 3 -0.48 10.67 9.97
C GLN A 3 0.12 9.52 10.81
N LEU A 4 -0.19 8.27 10.45
CA LEU A 4 0.38 7.09 11.10
C LEU A 4 1.89 7.00 10.84
N ALA A 5 2.31 7.26 9.60
CA ALA A 5 3.72 7.33 9.24
C ALA A 5 4.47 8.37 10.09
N THR A 6 3.90 9.57 10.30
CA THR A 6 4.48 10.60 11.18
C THR A 6 4.62 10.11 12.62
N ILE A 7 3.62 9.40 13.15
CA ILE A 7 3.69 8.82 14.49
C ILE A 7 4.83 7.80 14.58
N LEU A 8 4.94 6.88 13.61
CA LEU A 8 6.01 5.87 13.58
C LEU A 8 7.39 6.52 13.44
N TYR A 9 7.53 7.53 12.58
CA TYR A 9 8.75 8.30 12.45
C TYR A 9 9.18 8.95 13.76
N SER A 10 8.24 9.55 14.51
CA SER A 10 8.52 10.11 15.84
C SER A 10 8.98 9.09 16.89
N LYS A 11 8.81 7.78 16.60
CA LYS A 11 9.30 6.66 17.43
C LYS A 11 10.63 6.09 16.96
N GLY A 12 11.26 6.70 15.95
CA GLY A 12 12.58 6.33 15.46
C GLY A 12 12.58 5.36 14.27
N PHE A 13 11.43 5.13 13.62
CA PHE A 13 11.39 4.35 12.38
C PHE A 13 11.72 5.22 11.17
N SER A 14 12.61 4.73 10.30
CA SER A 14 12.72 5.24 8.93
C SER A 14 11.47 4.84 8.14
N ILE A 15 10.92 5.77 7.36
CA ILE A 15 9.65 5.57 6.66
C ILE A 15 9.85 5.67 5.14
N THR A 16 9.39 4.64 4.45
CA THR A 16 9.19 4.65 3.00
C THR A 16 7.69 4.56 2.69
N ILE A 17 7.18 5.53 1.93
CA ILE A 17 5.81 5.56 1.42
C ILE A 17 5.80 5.05 -0.02
N ALA A 18 5.43 3.78 -0.19
CA ALA A 18 5.09 3.22 -1.49
C ALA A 18 3.67 3.65 -1.87
N HIS A 19 3.51 4.38 -2.97
CA HIS A 19 2.23 4.91 -3.42
C HIS A 19 1.97 4.59 -4.90
N PRO A 20 0.71 4.47 -5.34
CA PRO A 20 0.41 4.35 -6.77
C PRO A 20 0.78 5.65 -7.51
N GLN A 21 1.19 5.53 -8.77
CA GLN A 21 1.59 6.66 -9.61
C GLN A 21 0.45 7.68 -9.82
N PHE A 22 -0.80 7.22 -9.98
CA PHE A 22 -1.97 8.06 -10.22
C PHE A 22 -2.36 8.92 -9.02
N ASN A 23 -2.06 8.48 -7.80
CA ASN A 23 -2.40 9.18 -6.57
C ASN A 23 -1.14 9.46 -5.75
N SER A 24 -0.22 10.22 -6.35
CA SER A 24 1.01 10.65 -5.69
C SER A 24 0.70 11.69 -4.60
N PRO A 25 1.16 11.50 -3.36
CA PRO A 25 1.10 12.55 -2.34
C PRO A 25 2.03 13.72 -2.70
N ASN A 26 1.81 14.90 -2.11
CA ASN A 26 2.78 15.98 -2.21
C ASN A 26 3.95 15.70 -1.26
N HIS A 27 5.13 15.42 -1.81
CA HIS A 27 6.34 15.08 -1.05
C HIS A 27 6.88 16.27 -0.24
N GLU A 28 6.64 17.51 -0.69
CA GLU A 28 7.13 18.72 -0.01
C GLU A 28 6.53 18.89 1.40
N ASN A 29 5.36 18.31 1.64
CA ASN A 29 4.70 18.36 2.94
C ASN A 29 5.29 17.37 3.95
N HIS A 30 6.12 16.42 3.50
CA HIS A 30 6.65 15.31 4.29
C HIS A 30 8.11 15.00 3.92
N PRO A 31 9.03 15.97 4.00
CA PRO A 31 10.42 15.80 3.58
C PRO A 31 11.18 14.73 4.40
N GLU A 32 10.63 14.32 5.55
CA GLU A 32 11.20 13.31 6.43
C GLU A 32 10.98 11.87 5.93
N PHE A 33 10.11 11.66 4.92
CA PHE A 33 9.82 10.34 4.35
C PHE A 33 10.49 10.14 2.99
N HIS A 34 10.83 8.88 2.69
CA HIS A 34 11.18 8.47 1.34
C HIS A 34 9.91 8.10 0.58
N PHE A 35 9.74 8.61 -0.65
CA PHE A 35 8.58 8.30 -1.48
C PHE A 35 8.99 7.44 -2.67
N VAL A 36 8.20 6.39 -2.92
CA VAL A 36 8.38 5.51 -4.07
C VAL A 36 7.06 5.34 -4.80
N SER A 37 7.07 5.71 -6.08
CA SER A 37 5.94 5.48 -6.98
C SER A 37 5.97 4.04 -7.50
N ILE A 38 4.92 3.29 -7.19
CA ILE A 38 4.66 1.95 -7.73
C ILE A 38 3.84 2.10 -9.03
N PRO A 39 4.32 1.57 -10.16
CA PRO A 39 3.58 1.59 -11.42
C PRO A 39 2.21 0.94 -11.27
N ASP A 40 1.20 1.66 -11.73
CA ASP A 40 -0.19 1.27 -11.53
C ASP A 40 -0.98 1.08 -12.83
N GLY A 41 -0.42 1.49 -13.97
CA GLY A 41 -1.09 1.44 -15.27
C GLY A 41 -2.29 2.39 -15.40
N LEU A 42 -2.55 3.24 -14.39
CA LEU A 42 -3.74 4.09 -14.32
C LEU A 42 -3.51 5.48 -14.90
N SER A 43 -2.26 5.91 -15.06
CA SER A 43 -1.91 7.20 -15.65
C SER A 43 -2.46 7.42 -17.07
N LYS A 44 -2.86 6.34 -17.76
CA LYS A 44 -3.46 6.36 -19.10
C LYS A 44 -5.00 6.23 -19.09
N ILE A 45 -5.62 6.07 -17.91
CA ILE A 45 -7.06 5.81 -17.80
C ILE A 45 -7.81 7.14 -17.69
N ASN A 46 -8.72 7.36 -18.64
CA ASN A 46 -9.65 8.50 -18.60
C ASN A 46 -10.85 8.16 -17.72
N PHE A 47 -10.93 8.81 -16.55
CA PHE A 47 -12.11 8.74 -15.69
C PHE A 47 -13.24 9.58 -16.28
N SER A 48 -14.22 8.91 -16.87
CA SER A 48 -15.47 9.51 -17.36
C SER A 48 -16.66 8.68 -16.88
N PRO A 49 -17.89 9.23 -16.87
CA PRO A 49 -19.09 8.46 -16.53
C PRO A 49 -19.25 7.17 -17.37
N SER A 50 -18.82 7.21 -18.64
CA SER A 50 -18.88 6.06 -19.55
C SER A 50 -17.85 4.96 -19.24
N ASN A 51 -16.74 5.32 -18.56
CA ASN A 51 -15.63 4.40 -18.27
C ASN A 51 -15.43 4.19 -16.76
N PHE A 52 -16.40 4.58 -15.93
CA PHE A 52 -16.27 4.60 -14.48
C PHE A 52 -16.01 3.20 -13.90
N MET A 53 -16.77 2.19 -14.31
CA MET A 53 -16.62 0.83 -13.77
C MET A 53 -15.28 0.18 -14.15
N PRO A 54 -14.84 0.19 -15.43
CA PRO A 54 -13.49 -0.27 -15.79
C PRO A 54 -12.37 0.47 -15.07
N ALA A 55 -12.49 1.81 -14.93
CA ALA A 55 -11.50 2.61 -14.22
C ALA A 55 -11.45 2.31 -12.72
N LEU A 56 -12.61 2.04 -12.11
CA LEU A 56 -12.73 1.61 -10.73
C LEU A 56 -12.08 0.24 -10.51
N LEU A 57 -12.34 -0.74 -11.38
CA LEU A 57 -11.69 -2.06 -11.31
C LEU A 57 -10.17 -1.96 -11.50
N ALA A 58 -9.70 -1.04 -12.35
CA ALA A 58 -8.27 -0.79 -12.51
C ALA A 58 -7.61 -0.24 -11.23
N LEU A 59 -8.32 0.56 -10.42
CA LEU A 59 -7.85 1.02 -9.11
C LEU A 59 -7.62 -0.14 -8.12
N TYR A 60 -8.37 -1.23 -8.28
CA TYR A 60 -8.24 -2.45 -7.47
C TYR A 60 -7.41 -3.54 -8.13
N SER A 61 -6.97 -3.36 -9.39
CA SER A 61 -6.10 -4.33 -10.06
C SER A 61 -4.84 -4.58 -9.25
N ASN A 62 -4.45 -5.85 -9.18
CA ASN A 62 -3.37 -6.30 -8.34
C ASN A 62 -2.03 -5.64 -8.77
N ARG A 63 -1.31 -5.08 -7.79
CA ARG A 63 0.01 -4.43 -7.92
C ARG A 63 1.12 -5.21 -7.21
N GLU A 64 0.84 -6.48 -6.93
CA GLU A 64 1.75 -7.40 -6.25
C GLU A 64 3.11 -7.46 -6.92
N ALA A 65 3.19 -7.75 -8.22
CA ALA A 65 4.45 -7.91 -8.93
C ALA A 65 5.39 -6.68 -8.83
N PRO A 66 4.96 -5.46 -9.21
CA PRO A 66 5.83 -4.29 -9.09
C PRO A 66 6.18 -3.94 -7.64
N PHE A 67 5.25 -4.17 -6.69
CA PHE A 67 5.53 -3.94 -5.27
C PHE A 67 6.51 -4.97 -4.70
N GLN A 68 6.36 -6.25 -5.05
CA GLN A 68 7.26 -7.33 -4.65
C GLN A 68 8.66 -7.08 -5.17
N GLN A 69 8.81 -6.75 -6.45
CA GLN A 69 10.11 -6.43 -7.04
C GLN A 69 10.79 -5.28 -6.29
N TYR A 70 10.05 -4.21 -5.97
CA TYR A 70 10.58 -3.09 -5.20
C TYR A 70 11.06 -3.54 -3.80
N MET A 71 10.25 -4.32 -3.09
CA MET A 71 10.59 -4.80 -1.75
C MET A 71 11.80 -5.75 -1.77
N GLU A 72 11.91 -6.63 -2.76
CA GLU A 72 13.06 -7.52 -2.94
C GLU A 72 14.35 -6.72 -3.16
N GLU A 73 14.33 -5.66 -3.96
CA GLU A 73 15.47 -4.76 -4.12
C GLU A 73 15.81 -4.02 -2.81
N MET A 74 14.79 -3.52 -2.09
CA MET A 74 14.99 -2.83 -0.81
C MET A 74 15.63 -3.73 0.24
N MET A 75 15.28 -5.03 0.25
CA MET A 75 15.85 -5.99 1.20
C MET A 75 17.29 -6.44 0.88
N LYS A 76 17.83 -6.11 -0.30
CA LYS A 76 19.25 -6.38 -0.63
C LYS A 76 20.21 -5.43 0.06
N VAL A 77 19.72 -4.33 0.64
CA VAL A 77 20.55 -3.38 1.39
C VAL A 77 21.08 -4.08 2.64
N GLU A 78 22.42 -4.22 2.73
CA GLU A 78 23.08 -4.97 3.80
C GLU A 78 23.30 -4.17 5.10
N ASP A 79 22.98 -2.87 5.12
CA ASP A 79 23.12 -2.06 6.34
C ASP A 79 22.13 -2.56 7.42
N PRO A 80 22.63 -2.98 8.60
CA PRO A 80 21.78 -3.41 9.70
C PRO A 80 20.77 -2.36 10.16
N HIS A 81 21.04 -1.06 9.96
CA HIS A 81 20.16 0.06 10.33
C HIS A 81 19.04 0.31 9.30
N ASP A 82 19.19 -0.20 8.07
CA ASP A 82 18.21 -0.05 6.98
C ASP A 82 17.38 -1.31 6.74
N ARG A 83 17.41 -2.27 7.67
CA ARG A 83 16.60 -3.49 7.56
C ARG A 83 15.11 -3.15 7.68
N VAL A 84 14.34 -3.64 6.71
CA VAL A 84 12.89 -3.48 6.69
C VAL A 84 12.28 -4.20 7.89
N ALA A 85 11.68 -3.43 8.81
CA ALA A 85 11.04 -3.97 10.02
C ALA A 85 9.64 -4.56 9.76
N GLY A 86 8.96 -4.13 8.69
CA GLY A 86 7.64 -4.61 8.33
C GLY A 86 6.97 -3.73 7.27
N VAL A 87 5.78 -4.15 6.83
CA VAL A 87 4.95 -3.47 5.84
C VAL A 87 3.64 -3.07 6.49
N VAL A 88 3.32 -1.77 6.48
CA VAL A 88 2.02 -1.24 6.91
C VAL A 88 1.23 -0.86 5.68
N TYR A 89 0.03 -1.42 5.51
CA TYR A 89 -0.74 -1.27 4.28
C TYR A 89 -2.22 -0.97 4.56
N ASP A 90 -2.86 -0.31 3.60
CA ASP A 90 -4.28 0.01 3.68
C ASP A 90 -5.15 -1.25 3.49
N GLY A 91 -6.31 -1.29 4.15
CA GLY A 91 -7.24 -2.41 4.10
C GLY A 91 -7.67 -2.82 2.69
N PHE A 92 -7.68 -1.92 1.70
CA PHE A 92 -8.00 -2.24 0.31
C PHE A 92 -6.80 -2.66 -0.54
N ARG A 93 -5.63 -2.87 0.07
CA ARG A 93 -4.37 -3.22 -0.59
C ARG A 93 -3.86 -4.60 -0.16
N HIS A 94 -4.74 -5.60 -0.23
CA HIS A 94 -4.47 -6.96 0.26
C HIS A 94 -3.22 -7.63 -0.33
N PHE A 95 -2.84 -7.29 -1.57
CA PHE A 95 -1.63 -7.79 -2.19
C PHE A 95 -0.36 -7.52 -1.35
N ALA A 96 -0.34 -6.43 -0.57
CA ALA A 96 0.80 -6.09 0.27
C ALA A 96 1.03 -7.15 1.37
N GLN A 97 -0.04 -7.81 1.84
CA GLN A 97 0.09 -8.92 2.78
C GLN A 97 0.71 -10.15 2.12
N ALA A 98 0.33 -10.46 0.88
CA ALA A 98 0.92 -11.57 0.12
C ALA A 98 2.43 -11.35 -0.05
N VAL A 99 2.84 -10.14 -0.45
CA VAL A 99 4.26 -9.76 -0.55
C VAL A 99 4.97 -9.83 0.80
N ALA A 100 4.38 -9.28 1.87
CA ALA A 100 4.98 -9.35 3.20
C ALA A 100 5.20 -10.80 3.66
N ASN A 101 4.23 -11.69 3.42
CA ASN A 101 4.34 -13.11 3.72
C ASN A 101 5.47 -13.79 2.91
N ASN A 102 5.53 -13.53 1.60
CA ASN A 102 6.56 -14.08 0.71
C ASN A 102 7.98 -13.69 1.19
N LEU A 103 8.12 -12.45 1.66
CA LEU A 103 9.38 -11.90 2.15
C LEU A 103 9.64 -12.17 3.64
N LYS A 104 8.73 -12.88 4.33
CA LYS A 104 8.80 -13.20 5.77
C LYS A 104 8.89 -11.95 6.65
N LEU A 105 8.22 -10.88 6.24
CA LEU A 105 8.11 -9.62 6.96
C LEU A 105 6.78 -9.54 7.73
N PRO A 106 6.76 -8.87 8.89
CA PRO A 106 5.50 -8.49 9.53
C PRO A 106 4.64 -7.63 8.61
N GLY A 107 3.38 -8.01 8.41
CA GLY A 107 2.37 -7.22 7.69
C GLY A 107 1.35 -6.65 8.68
N ILE A 108 1.08 -5.34 8.61
CA ILE A 108 0.09 -4.67 9.45
C ILE A 108 -0.97 -4.02 8.55
N ASN A 109 -2.17 -4.57 8.59
CA ASN A 109 -3.33 -4.01 7.92
C ASN A 109 -3.90 -2.82 8.72
N VAL A 110 -4.11 -1.70 8.04
CA VAL A 110 -4.80 -0.53 8.58
C VAL A 110 -6.06 -0.28 7.76
N CYS A 111 -7.23 -0.56 8.36
CA CYS A 111 -8.50 -0.17 7.78
C CYS A 111 -8.75 1.31 8.07
N THR A 112 -8.69 2.16 7.04
CA THR A 112 -8.92 3.61 7.16
C THR A 112 -10.40 4.00 7.13
N SER A 113 -11.30 3.01 7.04
CA SER A 113 -12.75 3.20 7.08
C SER A 113 -13.30 3.16 8.52
N ALA A 114 -14.61 3.38 8.67
CA ALA A 114 -15.26 3.25 9.98
C ALA A 114 -15.08 1.84 10.56
N ALA A 115 -14.97 1.73 11.89
CA ALA A 115 -14.82 0.44 12.57
C ALA A 115 -15.96 -0.55 12.26
N ALA A 116 -17.17 -0.04 11.98
CA ALA A 116 -18.31 -0.86 11.57
C ALA A 116 -18.07 -1.62 10.25
N THR A 117 -17.23 -1.11 9.35
CA THR A 117 -16.86 -1.80 8.10
C THR A 117 -16.12 -3.11 8.37
N LEU A 118 -15.38 -3.21 9.48
CA LEU A 118 -14.70 -4.45 9.87
C LEU A 118 -15.71 -5.56 10.16
N LEU A 119 -16.89 -5.23 10.69
CA LEU A 119 -17.96 -6.20 10.93
C LEU A 119 -18.51 -6.74 9.60
N LEU A 120 -18.65 -5.89 8.59
CA LEU A 120 -19.08 -6.32 7.26
C LEU A 120 -18.05 -7.27 6.63
N LEU A 121 -16.76 -6.95 6.72
CA LEU A 121 -15.69 -7.81 6.21
C LEU A 121 -15.63 -9.17 6.94
N ALA A 122 -15.86 -9.18 8.26
CA ALA A 122 -15.88 -10.40 9.05
C ALA A 122 -17.10 -11.31 8.75
N VAL A 123 -18.25 -10.72 8.41
CA VAL A 123 -19.49 -11.45 8.12
C VAL A 123 -19.55 -11.93 6.67
N PHE A 124 -18.94 -11.19 5.74
CA PHE A 124 -18.84 -11.56 4.33
C PHE A 124 -17.38 -11.87 3.97
N PRO A 125 -16.88 -13.09 4.30
CA PRO A 125 -15.52 -13.47 3.94
C PRO A 125 -15.28 -13.43 2.42
N ASP A 126 -16.32 -13.60 1.60
CA ASP A 126 -16.22 -13.44 0.13
C ASP A 126 -16.08 -11.98 -0.31
N ALA A 127 -16.43 -11.00 0.54
CA ALA A 127 -16.12 -9.59 0.29
C ALA A 127 -14.61 -9.30 0.46
N HIS A 128 -13.86 -10.14 1.19
CA HIS A 128 -12.40 -10.14 1.09
C HIS A 128 -11.92 -10.65 -0.27
N HIS A 129 -12.70 -11.52 -0.93
CA HIS A 129 -12.35 -12.13 -2.21
C HIS A 129 -12.70 -11.24 -3.42
N CYS A 130 -13.72 -10.38 -3.33
CA CYS A 130 -14.02 -9.39 -4.37
C CYS A 130 -12.95 -8.27 -4.53
N ILE A 131 -11.94 -8.26 -3.65
CA ILE A 131 -10.84 -7.27 -3.62
C ILE A 131 -9.47 -7.98 -3.69
N SER A 132 -9.44 -9.30 -3.92
CA SER A 132 -8.22 -10.11 -4.12
C SER A 132 -8.08 -10.54 -5.57
#